data_AF-A0A453QJP4-F1
#
_entry.id   AF-A0A453QJP4-F1
#
_cell.length_a   1.000
_cell.length_b   1.000
_cell.length_c   1.000
_cell.angle_alpha   90.00
_cell.angle_beta   90.00
_cell.angle_gamma   90.00
#
_symmetry.space_group_name_H-M   'P 1'
#
loop_
_entity.id
_entity.type
_entity.pdbx_description
1 polymer ?
#
loop_
_entity_poly.entity_id
_entity_poly.type
_entity_poly.pdbx_seq_one_letter_code
_entity_poly.pdbx_strand_id
1 'polypeptide(L)'
;MCAHFSLSTLVTAQRLQLASVYKGEAEKIHLVKKAEGEAEAKYLSGVGIAKQRQAITDGLRENILNFSHSVSGTSAKEVMDLIMVTQYFDTIKELGDNSKTTTVFIPHGPGHVKDIGDQIRTGMMEASSSGL
;
A
#
# COMPACT_ATOMS: atom_id res chain seq x y z
N MET A 1 -61.32 -26.42 9.84
CA MET A 1 -60.11 -25.88 10.52
C MET A 1 -58.81 -26.13 9.73
N CYS A 2 -58.57 -27.30 9.12
CA CYS A 2 -57.33 -27.56 8.36
C CYS A 2 -57.09 -26.64 7.15
N ALA A 3 -58.11 -26.30 6.35
CA ALA A 3 -57.92 -25.51 5.13
C ALA A 3 -57.48 -24.04 5.37
N HIS A 4 -57.86 -23.45 6.51
CA HIS A 4 -57.50 -22.07 6.84
C HIS A 4 -56.06 -21.97 7.39
N PHE A 5 -55.55 -23.06 7.97
CA PHE A 5 -54.17 -23.16 8.45
C PHE A 5 -53.17 -23.31 7.30
N SER A 6 -53.47 -24.16 6.32
CA SER A 6 -52.61 -24.39 5.14
C SER A 6 -52.52 -23.20 4.19
N LEU A 7 -53.56 -22.38 4.09
CA LEU A 7 -53.50 -21.13 3.32
C LEU A 7 -52.56 -20.08 3.98
N SER A 8 -52.60 -19.99 5.31
CA SER A 8 -51.75 -19.06 6.08
C SER A 8 -50.26 -19.43 6.03
N THR A 9 -49.95 -20.72 6.09
CA THR A 9 -48.56 -21.21 5.97
C THR A 9 -47.99 -20.99 4.56
N LEU A 10 -48.80 -21.16 3.52
CA LEU A 10 -48.39 -20.91 2.12
C LEU A 10 -48.04 -19.43 1.88
N VAL A 11 -48.89 -18.51 2.37
CA VAL A 11 -48.63 -17.06 2.26
C VAL A 11 -47.37 -16.67 3.04
N THR A 12 -47.14 -17.28 4.20
CA THR A 12 -45.94 -17.03 5.01
C THR A 12 -44.68 -17.53 4.31
N ALA A 13 -44.71 -18.73 3.73
CA ALA A 13 -43.58 -19.29 2.99
C ALA A 13 -43.21 -18.44 1.75
N GLN A 14 -44.20 -17.97 1.00
CA GLN A 14 -43.97 -17.08 -0.15
C GLN A 14 -43.32 -15.75 0.26
N ARG A 15 -43.78 -15.14 1.37
CA ARG A 15 -43.15 -13.92 1.91
C ARG A 15 -41.73 -14.15 2.38
N LEU A 16 -41.45 -15.29 3.01
CA LEU A 16 -40.11 -15.64 3.47
C LEU A 16 -39.16 -15.85 2.29
N GLN A 17 -39.61 -16.51 1.22
CA GLN A 17 -38.83 -16.68 -0.01
C GLN A 17 -38.52 -15.33 -0.66
N LEU A 18 -39.52 -14.45 -0.77
CA LEU A 18 -39.33 -13.12 -1.34
C LEU A 18 -38.36 -12.27 -0.50
N ALA A 19 -38.50 -12.31 0.83
CA ALA A 19 -37.57 -11.64 1.75
C ALA A 19 -36.13 -12.19 1.61
N SER A 20 -35.97 -13.50 1.41
CA SER A 20 -34.67 -14.12 1.19
C SER A 20 -34.02 -13.68 -0.13
N VAL A 21 -34.82 -13.55 -1.20
CA VAL A 21 -34.33 -13.06 -2.50
C VAL A 21 -33.87 -11.61 -2.39
N TYR A 22 -34.69 -10.73 -1.82
CA TYR A 22 -34.32 -9.34 -1.62
C TYR A 22 -33.09 -9.17 -0.73
N LYS A 23 -32.96 -10.00 0.32
CA LYS A 23 -31.77 -9.99 1.18
C LYS A 23 -30.51 -10.38 0.39
N GLY A 24 -30.57 -11.44 -0.42
CA GLY A 24 -29.44 -11.87 -1.25
C GLY A 24 -29.06 -10.83 -2.32
N GLU A 25 -30.04 -10.18 -2.94
CA GLU A 25 -29.79 -9.08 -3.88
C GLU A 25 -29.16 -7.87 -3.20
N ALA A 26 -29.64 -7.50 -2.00
CA ALA A 26 -29.07 -6.42 -1.22
C ALA A 26 -27.61 -6.71 -0.82
N GLU A 27 -27.31 -7.92 -0.37
CA GLU A 27 -25.95 -8.35 -0.04
C GLU A 27 -25.02 -8.31 -1.27
N LYS A 28 -25.50 -8.77 -2.44
CA LYS A 28 -24.76 -8.68 -3.70
C LYS A 28 -24.46 -7.23 -4.06
N ILE A 29 -25.45 -6.35 -4.03
CA ILE A 29 -25.28 -4.92 -4.33
C ILE A 29 -24.27 -4.30 -3.37
N HIS A 30 -24.38 -4.62 -2.07
CA HIS A 30 -23.47 -4.11 -1.06
C HIS A 30 -22.01 -4.55 -1.32
N LEU A 31 -21.80 -5.82 -1.64
CA LEU A 31 -20.46 -6.36 -1.92
C LEU A 31 -19.84 -5.71 -3.18
N VAL A 32 -20.63 -5.58 -4.25
CA VAL A 32 -20.17 -4.95 -5.50
C VAL A 32 -19.82 -3.49 -5.25
N LYS A 33 -20.67 -2.74 -4.55
CA LYS A 33 -20.43 -1.31 -4.26
C LYS A 33 -19.21 -1.12 -3.37
N LYS A 34 -18.98 -2.01 -2.41
CA LYS A 34 -17.77 -2.00 -1.59
C LYS A 34 -16.53 -2.23 -2.45
N ALA A 35 -16.55 -3.23 -3.33
CA ALA A 35 -15.42 -3.54 -4.21
C ALA A 35 -15.13 -2.39 -5.21
N GLU A 36 -16.17 -1.76 -5.76
CA GLU A 36 -16.05 -0.57 -6.60
C GLU A 36 -15.38 0.59 -5.85
N GLY A 37 -15.83 0.87 -4.62
CA GLY A 37 -15.24 1.91 -3.78
C GLY A 37 -13.77 1.64 -3.42
N GLU A 38 -13.42 0.38 -3.11
CA GLU A 38 -12.03 -0.01 -2.85
C GLU A 38 -11.14 0.14 -4.11
N ALA A 39 -11.67 -0.21 -5.28
CA ALA A 39 -10.95 -0.04 -6.55
C ALA A 39 -10.74 1.45 -6.89
N GLU A 40 -11.77 2.27 -6.73
CA GLU A 40 -11.71 3.71 -6.96
C GLU A 40 -10.75 4.40 -5.97
N ALA A 41 -10.77 4.02 -4.69
CA ALA A 41 -9.84 4.54 -3.69
C ALA A 41 -8.38 4.24 -4.07
N LYS A 42 -8.07 3.01 -4.50
CA LYS A 42 -6.72 2.63 -4.97
C LYS A 42 -6.32 3.40 -6.22
N TYR A 43 -7.24 3.58 -7.17
CA TYR A 43 -7.00 4.36 -8.37
C TYR A 43 -6.67 5.82 -8.04
N LEU A 44 -7.50 6.49 -7.25
CA LEU A 44 -7.30 7.88 -6.83
C LEU A 44 -6.00 8.06 -6.03
N SER A 45 -5.68 7.11 -5.15
CA SER A 45 -4.40 7.08 -4.43
C SER A 45 -3.21 7.00 -5.39
N GLY A 46 -3.26 6.08 -6.38
CA GLY A 46 -2.23 5.95 -7.40
C GLY A 46 -2.07 7.21 -8.25
N VAL A 47 -3.18 7.83 -8.67
CA VAL A 47 -3.18 9.09 -9.41
C VAL A 47 -2.58 10.22 -8.57
N GLY A 48 -2.91 10.30 -7.28
CA GLY A 48 -2.34 11.28 -6.36
C GLY A 48 -0.82 11.16 -6.24
N ILE A 49 -0.32 9.94 -6.03
CA ILE A 49 1.12 9.65 -5.97
C ILE A 49 1.81 10.02 -7.29
N ALA A 50 1.23 9.66 -8.43
CA ALA A 50 1.80 9.98 -9.73
C ALA A 50 1.90 11.50 -9.95
N LYS A 51 0.83 12.25 -9.64
CA LYS A 51 0.81 13.71 -9.73
C LYS A 51 1.81 14.36 -8.78
N GLN A 52 1.91 13.86 -7.55
CA GLN A 52 2.89 14.33 -6.58
C GLN A 52 4.32 14.11 -7.10
N ARG A 53 4.64 12.93 -7.64
CA ARG A 53 5.95 12.63 -8.23
C ARG A 53 6.28 13.54 -9.41
N GLN A 54 5.28 13.84 -10.25
CA GLN A 54 5.44 14.78 -11.34
C GLN A 54 5.77 16.19 -10.82
N ALA A 55 5.00 16.71 -9.86
CA ALA A 55 5.24 18.02 -9.26
C ALA A 55 6.63 18.13 -8.61
N ILE A 56 7.09 17.07 -7.92
CA ILE A 56 8.43 17.00 -7.34
C ILE A 56 9.50 17.07 -8.44
N THR A 57 9.33 16.30 -9.51
CA THR A 57 10.31 16.24 -10.62
C THR A 57 10.39 17.58 -11.35
N ASP A 58 9.24 18.21 -11.60
CA ASP A 58 9.18 19.50 -12.28
C ASP A 58 9.79 20.61 -11.42
N GLY A 59 9.49 20.64 -10.12
CA GLY A 59 10.11 21.57 -9.18
C GLY A 59 11.63 21.37 -9.05
N LEU A 60 12.11 20.11 -9.04
CA LEU A 60 13.54 19.83 -9.02
C LEU A 60 14.25 20.30 -10.29
N ARG A 61 13.63 20.09 -11.46
CA ARG A 61 14.16 20.59 -12.74
C ARG A 61 14.27 22.11 -12.73
N GLU A 62 13.23 22.81 -12.30
CA GLU A 62 13.23 24.28 -12.19
C GLU A 62 14.33 24.77 -11.24
N ASN A 63 14.46 24.15 -10.07
CA ASN A 63 15.51 24.46 -9.11
C ASN A 63 16.92 24.30 -9.71
N ILE A 64 17.18 23.20 -10.44
CA ILE A 64 18.48 22.95 -11.08
C ILE A 64 18.78 24.00 -12.17
N LEU A 65 17.81 24.34 -13.01
CA LEU A 65 17.97 25.36 -14.04
C LEU A 65 18.27 26.73 -13.42
N ASN A 66 17.50 27.14 -12.41
CA ASN A 66 17.70 28.40 -11.71
C ASN A 66 19.09 28.47 -11.06
N PHE A 67 19.55 27.39 -10.43
CA PHE A 67 20.87 27.34 -9.79
C PHE A 67 22.02 27.42 -10.81
N SER A 68 21.89 26.71 -11.94
CA SER A 68 22.86 26.75 -13.04
C SER A 68 23.01 28.14 -13.67
N HIS A 69 21.93 28.92 -13.74
CA HIS A 69 21.98 30.30 -14.24
C HIS A 69 22.57 31.29 -13.22
N SER A 70 22.43 30.99 -11.92
CA SER A 70 22.87 31.87 -10.83
C SER A 70 24.35 31.74 -10.49
N VAL A 71 24.93 30.56 -10.75
CA VAL A 71 26.32 30.24 -10.39
C VAL A 71 27.10 29.87 -11.66
N SER A 72 27.91 30.81 -12.15
CA SER A 72 28.74 30.60 -13.34
C SER A 72 29.80 29.54 -13.08
N GLY A 73 29.78 28.45 -13.87
CA GLY A 73 30.79 27.39 -13.85
C GLY A 73 30.36 26.09 -13.20
N THR A 74 29.16 25.99 -12.64
CA THR A 74 28.64 24.75 -12.05
C THR A 74 27.77 23.99 -13.06
N SER A 75 28.06 22.71 -13.24
CA SER A 75 27.27 21.81 -14.07
C SER A 75 26.03 21.31 -13.31
N ALA A 76 24.96 20.97 -14.05
CA ALA A 76 23.76 20.35 -13.47
C ALA A 76 24.07 19.05 -12.69
N LYS A 77 25.16 18.35 -13.05
CA LYS A 77 25.63 17.15 -12.36
C LYS A 77 26.13 17.47 -10.95
N GLU A 78 26.96 18.51 -10.79
CA GLU A 78 27.50 18.89 -9.48
C GLU A 78 26.41 19.36 -8.52
N VAL A 79 25.39 20.05 -9.03
CA VAL A 79 24.21 20.43 -8.23
C VAL A 79 23.43 19.20 -7.78
N MET A 80 23.25 18.21 -8.67
CA MET A 80 22.58 16.96 -8.34
C MET A 80 23.36 16.13 -7.31
N ASP A 81 24.68 16.06 -7.47
CA ASP A 81 25.58 15.37 -6.51
C ASP A 81 25.48 16.02 -5.11
N LEU A 82 25.44 17.35 -5.02
CA LEU A 82 25.24 18.06 -3.75
C LEU A 82 23.87 17.75 -3.11
N ILE A 83 22.79 17.79 -3.90
CA ILE A 83 21.43 17.48 -3.42
C ILE A 83 21.33 16.04 -2.90
N MET A 84 21.97 15.08 -3.58
CA MET A 84 22.01 13.68 -3.15
C MET A 84 22.72 13.52 -1.81
N VAL A 85 23.84 14.21 -1.59
CA VAL A 85 24.56 14.20 -0.32
C VAL A 85 23.70 14.80 0.80
N THR A 86 23.00 15.90 0.54
CA THR A 86 22.06 16.49 1.51
C THR A 86 20.92 15.52 1.85
N GLN A 87 20.29 14.89 0.85
CA GLN A 87 19.23 13.88 1.08
C GLN A 87 19.72 12.67 1.86
N TYR A 88 20.96 12.23 1.63
CA TYR A 88 21.57 11.16 2.42
C TYR A 88 21.64 11.53 3.90
N PHE A 89 22.10 12.75 4.23
CA PHE A 89 22.15 13.22 5.61
C PHE A 89 20.77 13.47 6.21
N ASP A 90 19.82 14.02 5.46
CA ASP A 90 18.44 14.19 5.92
C ASP A 90 17.78 12.84 6.24
N THR A 91 18.03 11.82 5.40
CA THR A 91 17.55 10.45 5.64
C THR A 91 18.16 9.86 6.91
N ILE A 92 19.47 10.03 7.12
CA ILE A 92 20.14 9.60 8.36
C ILE A 92 19.57 10.32 9.59
N LYS A 93 19.31 11.62 9.46
CA LYS A 93 18.73 12.42 10.53
C LYS A 93 17.31 11.95 10.86
N GLU A 94 16.44 11.77 9.87
CA GLU A 94 15.07 11.29 10.06
C GLU A 94 15.04 9.87 10.68
N LEU A 95 16.01 9.04 10.31
CA LEU A 95 16.23 7.73 10.91
C LEU A 95 16.65 7.81 12.38
N GLY A 96 17.51 8.76 12.72
CA GLY A 96 17.96 9.02 14.10
C GLY A 96 16.90 9.67 14.97
N ASP A 97 16.07 10.55 14.39
CA ASP A 97 14.99 11.26 15.10
C ASP A 97 13.80 10.33 15.40
N ASN A 98 13.53 9.32 14.56
CA ASN A 98 12.52 8.31 14.84
C ASN A 98 13.08 7.20 15.76
N SER A 99 13.01 7.43 17.08
CA SER A 99 13.52 6.51 18.12
C SER A 99 12.82 5.13 18.20
N LYS A 100 11.82 4.86 17.34
CA LYS A 100 11.08 3.59 17.23
C LYS A 100 11.21 2.91 15.86
N THR A 101 12.15 3.33 15.01
CA THR A 101 12.37 2.68 13.72
C THR A 101 13.21 1.42 13.91
N THR A 102 12.62 0.24 13.68
CA THR A 102 13.40 -0.97 13.42
C THR A 102 14.03 -0.83 12.04
N THR A 103 15.19 -0.19 11.98
CA THR A 103 16.00 -0.12 10.76
C THR A 103 16.64 -1.48 10.54
N VAL A 104 15.99 -2.33 9.74
CA VAL A 104 16.62 -3.55 9.25
C VAL A 104 17.61 -3.14 8.16
N PHE A 105 18.88 -2.96 8.53
CA PHE A 105 19.96 -2.90 7.56
C PHE A 105 20.03 -4.26 6.87
N ILE A 106 19.55 -4.33 5.62
CA ILE A 106 19.81 -5.46 4.74
C ILE A 106 21.14 -5.15 4.05
N PRO A 107 22.26 -5.79 4.43
CA PRO A 107 23.49 -5.69 3.66
C PRO A 107 23.23 -6.23 2.24
N HIS A 108 23.27 -5.35 1.24
CA HIS A 108 23.00 -5.66 -0.17
C HIS A 108 24.24 -6.18 -0.93
N GLY A 109 25.22 -6.72 -0.20
CA GLY A 109 26.36 -7.40 -0.82
C GLY A 109 25.94 -8.78 -1.36
N PRO A 110 26.43 -9.22 -2.54
CA PRO A 110 26.07 -10.51 -3.14
C PRO A 110 26.23 -11.72 -2.20
N GLY A 111 27.16 -11.67 -1.25
CA GLY A 111 27.35 -12.72 -0.23
C GLY A 111 26.27 -12.76 0.85
N HIS A 112 25.66 -11.62 1.18
CA HIS A 112 24.73 -11.51 2.31
C HIS A 112 23.29 -11.92 1.96
N VAL A 113 22.92 -11.92 0.68
CA VAL A 113 21.62 -12.45 0.24
C VAL A 113 21.53 -13.95 0.51
N LYS A 114 22.64 -14.69 0.37
CA LYS A 114 22.72 -16.10 0.72
C LYS A 114 22.57 -16.30 2.23
N ASP A 115 23.28 -15.51 3.03
CA ASP A 115 23.22 -15.60 4.50
C ASP A 115 21.82 -15.27 5.05
N ILE A 116 21.11 -14.30 4.47
CA ILE A 116 19.71 -14.00 4.82
C ILE A 116 18.80 -15.18 4.45
N GLY A 117 18.99 -15.77 3.28
CA GLY A 117 18.25 -16.97 2.86
C GLY A 117 18.47 -18.15 3.82
N ASP A 118 19.71 -18.35 4.26
CA ASP A 118 20.09 -19.41 5.20
C ASP A 118 19.53 -19.13 6.61
N GLN A 119 19.52 -17.87 7.07
CA GLN A 119 18.92 -17.47 8.35
C GLN A 119 17.40 -17.60 8.35
N ILE A 120 16.71 -17.21 7.29
CA ILE A 120 15.24 -17.39 7.16
C ILE A 120 14.89 -18.88 7.13
N ARG A 121 15.64 -19.68 6.36
CA ARG A 121 15.44 -21.14 6.30
C ARG A 121 15.65 -21.79 7.65
N THR A 122 16.71 -21.40 8.37
CA THR A 122 17.03 -21.93 9.70
C THR A 122 15.95 -21.54 10.71
N GLY A 123 15.54 -20.26 10.73
CA GLY A 123 14.47 -19.80 11.62
C GLY A 123 13.12 -20.47 11.33
N MET A 124 12.80 -20.76 10.07
CA MET A 124 11.61 -21.53 9.71
C MET A 124 11.72 -23.00 10.13
N MET A 125 12.90 -23.62 9.97
CA MET A 125 13.13 -25.01 10.42
C MET A 125 13.07 -25.12 11.95
N GLU A 126 13.70 -24.20 12.67
CA GLU A 126 13.65 -24.13 14.14
C GLU A 126 12.23 -23.91 14.63
N ALA A 127 11.45 -23.02 13.98
CA ALA A 127 10.04 -22.81 14.28
C ALA A 127 9.17 -24.05 14.02
N SER A 128 9.46 -24.82 12.95
CA SER A 128 8.77 -26.09 12.70
C SER A 128 9.22 -27.25 13.61
N SER A 129 10.42 -27.16 14.20
CA SER A 129 10.93 -28.15 15.17
C SER A 129 10.52 -27.84 16.62
N SER A 130 10.24 -26.58 16.93
CA SER A 130 9.67 -26.12 18.20
C SER A 130 8.14 -26.12 18.10
N GLY A 131 7.56 -27.29 17.83
CA GLY A 131 6.12 -27.46 17.69
C GLY A 131 5.37 -27.22 19.01
N LEU A 132 4.61 -26.13 19.04
CA LEU A 132 3.28 -26.02 19.62
C LEU A 132 2.27 -25.97 18.47
#